data_AF-A0A5K0UXI9-F1
#
_entry.id   AF-A0A5K0UXI9-F1
#
_cell.length_a   1.000
_cell.length_b   1.000
_cell.length_c   1.000
_cell.angle_alpha   90.00
_cell.angle_beta   90.00
_cell.angle_gamma   90.00
#
_symmetry.space_group_name_H-M   'P 1'
#
loop_
_entity.id
_entity.type
_entity.pdbx_description
1 polymer ?
#
loop_
_entity_poly.entity_id
_entity_poly.type
_entity_poly.pdbx_seq_one_letter_code
_entity_poly.pdbx_strand_id
1 'polypeptide(L)' 'LLVKGIYELWGQGINYEELEAKIKEFPDERKSPYLAEDSTFKITVDSFGKVLSLKEQNERIHMLEYIPFK' A
#
# COMPACT_ATOMS: atom_id res chain seq x y z
N LEU A 1 -25.77 10.35 -2.96
CA LEU A 1 -24.28 10.35 -2.93
C LEU A 1 -23.81 9.11 -3.68
N LEU A 2 -23.01 9.23 -4.74
CA LEU A 2 -22.40 8.07 -5.41
C LEU A 2 -21.03 7.82 -4.77
N VAL A 3 -20.92 6.76 -3.98
CA VAL A 3 -19.65 6.36 -3.34
C VAL A 3 -18.91 5.43 -4.29
N LYS A 4 -17.66 5.78 -4.64
CA LYS A 4 -16.80 4.98 -5.53
C LYS A 4 -16.05 3.85 -4.82
N GLY A 5 -15.85 4.00 -3.51
CA GLY A 5 -15.14 3.04 -2.69
C GLY A 5 -14.97 3.58 -1.26
N ILE A 6 -14.69 2.67 -0.35
CA ILE A 6 -14.32 2.98 1.04
C ILE A 6 -12.93 2.39 1.22
N TYR A 7 -12.00 3.19 1.72
CA TYR A 7 -10.60 2.81 1.89
C TYR A 7 -10.20 3.01 3.34
N GLU A 8 -9.39 2.09 3.86
CA GLU A 8 -8.70 2.26 5.13
C GLU A 8 -7.28 2.78 4.86
N LEU A 9 -6.97 3.97 5.39
CA LEU A 9 -5.65 4.58 5.21
C LEU A 9 -4.68 4.01 6.24
N TRP A 10 -3.68 3.26 5.80
CA TRP A 10 -2.63 2.71 6.67
C TRP A 10 -1.45 3.67 6.88
N GLY A 11 -1.20 4.60 5.96
CA GLY A 11 -0.14 5.60 6.11
C GLY A 11 -0.09 6.61 4.97
N GLN A 12 0.56 7.74 5.21
CA GLN A 12 0.83 8.79 4.21
C GLN A 12 2.17 9.47 4.53
N GLY A 13 2.84 10.03 3.52
CA GLY A 13 4.09 10.77 3.69
C GLY A 13 4.39 11.63 2.46
N ILE A 14 5.26 12.64 2.61
CA ILE A 14 5.74 13.45 1.48
C ILE A 14 6.96 12.83 0.78
N ASN A 15 7.59 11.86 1.45
CA ASN A 15 8.65 10.99 0.95
C ASN A 15 8.37 9.54 1.35
N TYR A 16 9.19 8.62 0.85
CA TYR A 16 8.98 7.20 1.04
C TYR A 16 9.26 6.77 2.49
N GLU A 17 10.29 7.33 3.12
CA GLU A 17 10.70 7.00 4.48
C GLU A 17 9.61 7.34 5.51
N GLU A 18 8.97 8.50 5.36
CA GLU A 18 7.82 8.90 6.18
C GLU A 18 6.62 7.98 5.95
N LEU A 19 6.32 7.64 4.69
CA LEU A 19 5.23 6.74 4.35
C LEU A 19 5.44 5.36 5.01
N GLU A 20 6.64 4.79 4.86
CA GLU A 20 7.01 3.51 5.46
C GLU A 20 6.90 3.54 6.98
N ALA A 21 7.42 4.59 7.63
CA ALA A 21 7.31 4.77 9.06
C ALA A 21 5.85 4.78 9.52
N LYS A 22 4.98 5.52 8.80
CA LYS A 22 3.55 5.60 9.14
C LYS A 22 2.81 4.27 8.94
N ILE A 23 3.11 3.52 7.89
CA ILE A 23 2.53 2.19 7.66
C ILE A 23 2.95 1.20 8.76
N LYS A 24 4.21 1.29 9.22
CA LYS A 24 4.73 0.47 10.32
C LYS A 24 4.11 0.83 11.67
N GLU A 25 3.87 2.12 11.93
CA GLU A 25 3.19 2.59 13.15
C GLU A 25 1.69 2.23 13.18
N PHE A 26 1.06 1.95 12.04
CA PHE A 26 -0.34 1.58 11.98
C PHE A 26 -0.60 0.24 12.69
N PRO A 27 -1.67 0.09 13.50
CA PRO A 27 -1.89 -1.10 14.32
C PRO A 27 -1.95 -2.40 13.49
N ASP A 28 -1.14 -3.39 13.88
CA ASP A 28 -1.12 -4.70 13.22
C ASP A 28 -2.45 -5.44 13.34
N GLU A 29 -3.16 -5.29 14.45
CA GLU A 29 -4.50 -5.87 14.65
C GLU A 29 -5.51 -5.41 13.61
N ARG A 30 -5.36 -4.17 13.08
CA ARG A 30 -6.21 -3.66 12.01
C ARG A 30 -5.79 -4.14 10.62
N LYS A 31 -4.49 -4.38 10.41
CA LYS A 31 -3.96 -4.92 9.15
C LYS A 31 -4.19 -6.43 9.02
N SER A 32 -4.13 -7.16 10.12
CA SER A 32 -4.15 -8.62 10.18
C SER A 32 -5.29 -9.28 9.40
N PRO A 33 -6.54 -8.77 9.40
CA PRO A 33 -7.62 -9.37 8.60
C PRO A 33 -7.38 -9.35 7.08
N TYR A 34 -6.49 -8.47 6.60
CA TYR A 34 -6.17 -8.31 5.17
C TYR A 34 -4.85 -8.96 4.77
N LEU A 35 -4.16 -9.63 5.70
CA LEU A 35 -2.84 -10.26 5.52
C LEU A 35 -2.87 -11.76 5.84
N ALA A 36 -4.06 -12.36 5.91
CA ALA A 36 -4.24 -13.78 6.18
C ALA A 36 -3.83 -14.64 4.97
N GLU A 37 -3.42 -15.89 5.20
CA GLU A 37 -2.95 -16.81 4.13
C GLU A 37 -4.04 -17.18 3.11
N ASP A 38 -5.30 -17.06 3.49
CA ASP A 38 -6.47 -17.28 2.62
C ASP A 38 -6.92 -16.00 1.89
N SER A 39 -6.23 -14.88 2.10
CA SER A 39 -6.50 -13.62 1.42
C SER A 39 -5.76 -13.53 0.08
N THR A 40 -6.35 -12.81 -0.88
CA THR A 40 -5.67 -12.45 -2.12
C THR A 40 -5.47 -10.95 -2.15
N PHE A 41 -4.31 -10.48 -2.60
CA PHE A 41 -4.00 -9.07 -2.66
C PHE A 41 -3.59 -8.61 -4.06
N LYS A 42 -3.77 -7.31 -4.31
CA LYS A 42 -3.24 -6.61 -5.48
C LYS A 42 -2.66 -5.28 -5.02
N ILE A 43 -1.39 -5.04 -5.34
CA ILE A 43 -0.76 -3.73 -5.15
C ILE A 43 -0.97 -2.91 -6.41
N THR A 44 -1.53 -1.70 -6.26
CA THR A 44 -1.71 -0.75 -7.37
C THR A 44 -0.86 0.48 -7.08
N VAL A 45 0.05 0.79 -8.01
CA VAL A 45 0.90 1.98 -7.94
C VAL A 45 0.39 2.97 -8.97
N ASP A 46 -0.10 4.13 -8.51
CA ASP A 46 -0.65 5.17 -9.37
C ASP A 46 0.08 6.51 -9.15
N SER A 47 0.08 7.37 -10.18
CA SER A 47 0.70 8.69 -10.12
C SER A 47 -0.07 9.74 -10.89
N PHE A 48 -0.16 10.95 -10.33
CA PHE A 48 -0.81 12.08 -11.01
C PHE A 48 0.19 12.81 -11.92
N GLY A 49 -0.19 13.04 -13.18
CA GLY A 49 0.62 13.80 -14.14
C GLY A 49 1.84 13.07 -14.71
N LYS A 50 2.04 11.80 -14.36
CA LYS A 50 3.10 10.94 -14.89
C LYS A 50 2.55 9.56 -15.20
N VAL A 51 3.10 8.90 -16.22
CA VAL A 51 2.91 7.47 -16.48
C VAL A 51 4.17 6.76 -15.99
N LEU A 52 4.01 5.77 -15.10
CA LEU A 52 5.11 4.95 -14.62
C LEU A 52 5.35 3.76 -15.57
N SER A 53 6.59 3.54 -15.95
CA SER A 53 6.99 2.33 -16.67
C SER A 53 6.77 1.08 -15.80
N LEU A 54 6.68 -0.09 -16.43
CA LEU A 54 6.55 -1.37 -15.71
C LEU A 54 7.70 -1.57 -14.71
N LYS A 55 8.92 -1.17 -15.07
CA LYS A 55 10.09 -1.23 -14.19
C LYS A 55 9.91 -0.35 -12.96
N GLU A 56 9.51 0.90 -13.14
CA GLU A 56 9.26 1.85 -12.05
C GLU A 56 8.11 1.43 -11.12
N GLN A 57 7.10 0.76 -11.67
CA GLN A 57 6.01 0.18 -10.88
C GLN A 57 6.51 -0.99 -10.03
N ASN A 58 7.26 -1.93 -10.63
CA ASN A 58 7.83 -3.07 -9.91
C ASN A 58 8.78 -2.62 -8.80
N GLU A 59 9.66 -1.65 -9.07
CA GLU A 59 10.55 -1.09 -8.03
C GLU A 59 9.76 -0.54 -6.83
N ARG A 60 8.65 0.17 -7.06
CA ARG A 60 7.79 0.67 -5.98
C ARG A 60 7.03 -0.44 -5.25
N ILE A 61 6.64 -1.49 -5.96
CA ILE A 61 6.01 -2.67 -5.34
C ILE A 61 7.01 -3.37 -4.42
N HIS A 62 8.26 -3.58 -4.88
CA HIS A 62 9.31 -4.21 -4.08
C HIS A 62 9.67 -3.41 -2.82
N MET A 63 9.55 -2.09 -2.84
CA MET A 63 9.73 -1.28 -1.63
C MET A 63 8.72 -1.64 -0.53
N LEU A 64 7.54 -2.16 -0.87
CA LEU A 64 6.50 -2.53 0.09
C LEU A 64 6.63 -3.97 0.63
N GLU A 65 7.73 -4.68 0.34
CA GLU A 65 7.97 -6.07 0.78
C GLU A 65 8.00 -6.26 2.31
N TYR A 66 8.20 -5.18 3.08
CA TYR A 66 8.10 -5.23 4.54
C TYR A 66 6.68 -5.46 5.05
N ILE A 67 5.66 -5.29 4.19
CA ILE A 67 4.27 -5.64 4.52
C ILE A 67 4.11 -7.13 4.19
N PRO A 68 3.78 -7.98 5.18
CA PRO A 68 3.74 -9.42 4.98
C PRO A 68 2.44 -9.86 4.31
N PHE A 69 2.20 -9.40 3.09
CA PHE A 69 1.13 -9.94 2.24
C PHE A 69 1.43 -11.43 1.98
N LYS A 70 0.48 -12.30 2.31
CA LYS A 70 0.60 -13.74 2.15
C LYS A 70 -0.20 -14.23 0.95
#